data_AF-A0A1H0ULP2-F1
#
_entry.id   AF-A0A1H0ULP2-F1
#
_cell.length_a   1.000
_cell.length_b   1.000
_cell.length_c   1.000
_cell.angle_alpha   90.00
_cell.angle_beta   90.00
_cell.angle_gamma   90.00
#
_symmetry.space_group_name_H-M   'P 1'
#
loop_
_entity.id
_entity.type
_entity.pdbx_description
1 polymer ?
#
loop_
_entity_poly.entity_id
_entity_poly.type
_entity_poly.pdbx_seq_one_letter_code
_entity_poly.pdbx_strand_id
1 'polypeptide(L)' 'MRFMVFVRSPIPLAALHGEALVRAGVLLDAGDLVPDACGVSGYWLIDVRDAAEAVERVKRIHLPACVVEIRQVAVV' A
#
# COMPACT_ATOMS: atom_id res chain seq x y z
N MET A 1 0.27 -14.27 3.24
CA MET A 1 -0.10 -13.47 4.43
C MET A 1 -0.56 -12.10 3.96
N ARG A 2 -1.65 -11.58 4.53
CA ARG A 2 -2.21 -10.31 4.08
C ARG A 2 -1.62 -9.13 4.85
N PHE A 3 -1.25 -8.09 4.11
CA PHE A 3 -0.74 -6.84 4.66
C PHE A 3 -1.51 -5.67 4.08
N MET A 4 -1.95 -4.77 4.95
CA MET A 4 -2.39 -3.44 4.57
C MET A 4 -1.20 -2.48 4.54
N VAL A 5 -1.05 -1.76 3.45
CA VAL A 5 -0.07 -0.71 3.26
C VAL A 5 -0.83 0.60 3.17
N PHE A 6 -0.67 1.47 4.16
CA PHE A 6 -1.27 2.80 4.19
C PHE A 6 -0.26 3.82 3.68
N VAL A 7 -0.69 4.67 2.75
CA VAL A 7 0.11 5.76 2.19
C VAL A 7 -0.42 7.07 2.74
N ARG A 8 0.47 7.88 3.33
CA ARG A 8 0.17 9.23 3.80
C ARG A 8 0.95 10.23 2.96
N SER A 9 0.21 11.01 2.19
CA SER A 9 0.75 12.02 1.29
C SER A 9 -0.24 13.18 1.18
N PRO A 10 0.22 14.41 0.91
CA PRO A 10 -0.66 15.54 0.60
C PRO A 10 -1.46 15.36 -0.69
N ILE A 11 -1.10 14.38 -1.53
CA ILE A 11 -1.80 14.03 -2.78
C ILE A 11 -2.25 12.56 -2.78
N PRO A 12 -3.35 12.21 -3.48
CA PRO A 12 -3.75 10.81 -3.72
C PRO A 12 -2.69 10.10 -4.56
N LEU A 13 -2.27 8.90 -4.16
CA LEU A 13 -1.14 8.18 -4.78
C LEU A 13 -1.34 6.67 -4.88
N ALA A 14 -2.24 6.06 -4.12
CA ALA A 14 -2.28 4.61 -4.04
C ALA A 14 -2.80 4.00 -5.34
N ALA A 15 -3.86 4.54 -5.94
CA ALA A 15 -4.37 4.01 -7.20
C ALA A 15 -3.38 4.18 -8.37
N LEU A 16 -2.58 5.25 -8.35
CA LEU A 16 -1.66 5.60 -9.44
C LEU A 16 -0.35 4.79 -9.44
N HIS A 17 0.07 4.28 -8.28
CA HIS A 17 1.38 3.64 -8.11
C HIS A 17 1.32 2.12 -7.84
N GLY A 18 0.15 1.50 -7.99
CA GLY A 18 -0.08 0.07 -7.72
C GLY A 18 0.37 -0.91 -8.81
N GLU A 19 0.76 -0.47 -10.01
CA GLU A 19 1.04 -1.35 -11.15
C GLU A 19 2.09 -2.43 -10.87
N ALA A 20 3.14 -2.10 -10.10
CA ALA A 20 4.19 -3.06 -9.76
C ALA A 20 3.64 -4.21 -8.89
N LEU A 21 2.67 -3.91 -8.02
CA LEU A 21 2.00 -4.90 -7.17
C LEU A 21 1.01 -5.74 -7.98
N VAL A 22 0.31 -5.13 -8.94
CA VAL A 22 -0.56 -5.84 -9.90
C VAL A 22 0.25 -6.81 -10.76
N ARG A 23 1.33 -6.34 -11.40
CA ARG A 23 2.20 -7.18 -12.25
C ARG A 23 2.83 -8.34 -11.50
N ALA A 24 3.09 -8.14 -10.21
CA ALA A 24 3.59 -9.19 -9.34
C ALA A 24 2.52 -10.20 -8.89
N GLY A 25 1.24 -9.95 -9.18
CA GLY A 25 0.13 -10.82 -8.76
C GLY A 25 -0.13 -10.80 -7.25
N VAL A 26 0.33 -9.77 -6.54
CA VAL A 26 0.21 -9.68 -5.08
C VAL A 26 -0.85 -8.69 -4.60
N LEU A 27 -1.34 -7.81 -5.48
CA LEU A 27 -2.35 -6.82 -5.11
C LEU A 27 -3.73 -7.48 -5.04
N LEU A 28 -4.34 -7.43 -3.86
CA LEU A 28 -5.71 -7.90 -3.63
C LEU A 28 -6.72 -6.77 -3.80
N ASP A 29 -6.39 -5.58 -3.29
CA ASP A 29 -7.27 -4.41 -3.35
C ASP A 29 -6.46 -3.10 -3.23
N ALA A 30 -7.01 -2.01 -3.73
CA ALA A 30 -6.41 -0.68 -3.66
C ALA A 30 -7.47 0.42 -3.68
N GLY A 31 -7.23 1.50 -2.94
CA GLY A 31 -8.11 2.66 -2.97
C GLY A 31 -7.40 3.93 -2.56
N ASP A 32 -7.74 5.02 -3.25
CA ASP A 32 -7.42 6.36 -2.78
C ASP A 32 -8.47 6.81 -1.77
N LEU A 33 -8.01 7.52 -0.74
CA LEU A 33 -8.84 8.06 0.33
C LEU A 33 -8.78 9.59 0.28
N VAL A 34 -9.85 10.25 0.75
CA VAL A 34 -9.87 11.70 0.90
C VAL A 34 -8.90 12.09 2.03
N PRO A 35 -7.76 12.77 1.74
CA PRO A 35 -6.67 12.94 2.71
C PRO A 35 -7.09 13.69 4.00
N ASP A 36 -8.00 14.66 3.88
CA ASP A 36 -8.44 15.53 4.97
C ASP A 36 -9.26 14.81 6.05
N ALA A 37 -9.77 13.61 5.77
CA ALA A 37 -10.63 12.88 6.71
C ALA A 37 -9.83 12.05 7.74
N CYS A 38 -8.63 11.55 7.37
CA CYS A 38 -7.92 10.54 8.18
C CYS A 38 -6.39 10.67 8.17
N GLY A 39 -5.81 11.64 7.45
CA GLY A 39 -4.36 11.78 7.31
C GLY A 39 -3.69 10.62 6.55
N VAL A 40 -4.49 9.80 5.87
CA VAL A 40 -4.09 8.72 4.96
C VAL A 40 -4.70 9.04 3.61
N SER A 41 -3.89 9.03 2.56
CA SER A 41 -4.30 9.38 1.20
C SER A 41 -4.61 8.16 0.32
N GLY A 42 -4.28 6.95 0.79
CA GLY A 42 -4.68 5.72 0.13
C GLY A 42 -4.13 4.47 0.79
N TYR A 43 -4.50 3.32 0.24
CA TYR A 43 -4.06 2.02 0.72
C TYR A 43 -3.85 0.99 -0.40
N TRP A 44 -3.04 -0.02 -0.09
CA TRP A 44 -2.98 -1.30 -0.80
C TRP A 44 -3.19 -2.44 0.17
N LEU A 45 -4.00 -3.41 -0.24
CA LEU A 45 -4.06 -4.72 0.40
C LEU A 45 -3.26 -5.70 -0.46
N ILE A 46 -2.21 -6.28 0.11
CA ILE A 46 -1.34 -7.23 -0.60
C ILE A 46 -1.29 -8.59 0.08
N ASP A 47 -1.10 -9.66 -0.72
CA ASP A 47 -0.81 -11.00 -0.24
C ASP A 47 0.64 -11.38 -0.57
N VAL A 48 1.46 -11.55 0.46
CA VAL A 48 2.90 -11.85 0.36
C VAL A 48 3.32 -12.86 1.43
N ARG A 49 4.51 -13.45 1.31
CA ARG A 49 4.92 -14.53 2.23
C ARG A 49 5.13 -14.04 3.66
N ASP A 50 5.74 -12.86 3.81
CA ASP A 50 6.12 -12.29 5.11
C ASP A 50 6.24 -10.75 5.05
N ALA A 51 6.54 -10.15 6.21
CA ALA A 51 6.70 -8.71 6.35
C ALA A 51 7.93 -8.16 5.60
N ALA A 52 8.99 -8.96 5.42
CA ALA A 52 10.17 -8.53 4.69
C ALA A 52 9.85 -8.36 3.21
N GLU A 53 9.13 -9.31 2.61
CA GLU A 53 8.63 -9.21 1.24
C GLU A 53 7.70 -8.01 1.06
N ALA A 54 6.81 -7.75 2.02
CA ALA A 54 5.94 -6.56 1.98
C ALA A 54 6.76 -5.27 1.88
N VAL A 55 7.77 -5.12 2.74
CA VAL A 55 8.66 -3.96 2.77
C VAL A 55 9.46 -3.84 1.47
N GLU A 56 10.05 -4.93 0.98
CA GLU A 56 10.85 -4.92 -0.25
C GLU A 56 10.02 -4.51 -1.47
N ARG A 57 8.78 -4.98 -1.57
CA ARG A 57 7.90 -4.61 -2.68
C ARG A 57 7.51 -3.15 -2.62
N VAL A 58 7.11 -2.65 -1.45
CA VAL A 58 6.76 -1.24 -1.25
C VAL A 58 7.94 -0.32 -1.58
N LYS A 59 9.17 -0.68 -1.17
CA LYS A 59 10.39 0.08 -1.48
C LYS A 59 10.68 0.22 -2.98
N ARG A 60 10.20 -0.70 -3.82
CA ARG A 60 10.41 -0.65 -5.28
C ARG A 60 9.42 0.30 -5.98
N ILE A 61 8.38 0.74 -5.28
CA ILE A 61 7.40 1.67 -5.82
C ILE A 61 7.99 3.07 -5.73
N HIS A 62 8.10 3.75 -6.87
CA HIS A 62 8.51 5.15 -6.92
C HIS A 62 7.38 6.02 -6.40
N LEU A 63 7.41 6.32 -5.10
CA LEU A 63 6.51 7.26 -4.46
C LEU A 63 7.21 8.61 -4.27
N PRO A 64 6.50 9.75 -4.41
CA PRO A 64 7.01 11.03 -3.93
C PRO A 64 7.17 11.00 -2.41
N ALA A 65 7.71 12.07 -1.81
CA ALA A 65 7.90 12.16 -0.36
C ALA A 65 6.57 11.89 0.39
N CYS A 66 6.45 10.70 0.96
CA CYS A 66 5.27 10.21 1.65
C CYS A 66 5.69 9.31 2.82
N VAL A 67 4.77 9.13 3.77
CA VAL A 67 4.95 8.16 4.86
C VAL A 67 4.16 6.92 4.53
N VAL A 68 4.80 5.76 4.58
CA VAL A 68 4.17 4.47 4.34
C VAL A 68 4.17 3.65 5.62
N GLU A 69 3.01 3.13 5.97
CA GLU A 69 2.81 2.27 7.15
C GLU A 69 2.33 0.89 6.69
N ILE A 70 3.00 -0.17 7.14
CA ILE A 70 2.67 -1.55 6.76
C ILE A 70 2.16 -2.30 8.00
N ARG A 71 0.97 -2.88 7.91
CA ARG A 71 0.35 -3.67 8.98
C ARG A 71 -0.07 -5.04 8.46
N GLN A 72 0.28 -6.10 9.19
CA GLN A 72 -0.25 -7.42 8.93
C GLN A 72 -1.74 -7.46 9.34
N VAL A 73 -2.57 -8.09 8.51
CA VAL A 73 -4.00 -8.28 8.80
C VAL A 73 -4.34 -9.77 8.76
N ALA A 74 -5.12 -10.21 9.74
CA ALA A 74 -5.71 -11.54 9.77
C ALA A 74 -7.16 -11.45 9.28
N VAL A 75 -7.61 -12.45 8.54
CA VAL A 75 -9.03 -12.63 8.22
C VAL A 75 -9.55 -13.68 9.19
N VAL A 76 -10.49 -13.26 10.03
CA VAL A 76 -11.23 -14.07 11.00
C VAL A 76 -12.56 -14.51 10.41
#